data_AF-A0A845YUN4-F1
#
_entry.id   AF-A0A845YUN4-F1
#
_cell.length_a   1.000
_cell.length_b   1.000
_cell.length_c   1.000
_cell.angle_alpha   90.00
_cell.angle_beta   90.00
_cell.angle_gamma   90.00
#
_symmetry.space_group_name_H-M   'P 1'
#
loop_
_entity.id
_entity.type
_entity.pdbx_description
1 polymer ?
#
loop_
_entity_poly.entity_id
_entity_poly.type
_entity_poly.pdbx_seq_one_letter_code
_entity_poly.pdbx_strand_id
1 'polypeptide(L)' 'MFLINSTFRDSDGDSLILSATLVNGAPLPRWLSFDSATNTFSGTPPAPEADTVLEIKVTADDSNGGTASTRLDQYIFGVN' A
#
# COMPACT_ATOMS: atom_id res chain seq x y z
N MET A 1 6.99 7.79 -8.62
CA MET A 1 6.99 6.34 -8.31
C MET A 1 7.39 6.19 -6.85
N PHE A 2 6.46 5.80 -5.97
CA PHE A 2 6.78 5.50 -4.57
C PHE A 2 7.24 4.05 -4.51
N LEU A 3 8.49 3.81 -4.07
CA LEU A 3 9.00 2.46 -3.84
C LEU A 3 8.76 2.11 -2.37
N ILE A 4 7.80 1.23 -2.11
CA ILE A 4 7.44 0.82 -0.73
C ILE A 4 8.47 -0.12 -0.08
N ASN A 5 9.37 -0.71 -0.88
CA ASN A 5 10.38 -1.64 -0.40
C ASN A 5 11.45 -0.98 0.51
N SER A 6 11.63 0.34 0.43
CA SER A 6 12.57 1.07 1.29
C SER A 6 11.95 1.50 2.63
N THR A 7 10.65 1.27 2.83
CA THR A 7 9.93 1.76 4.01
C THR A 7 10.04 0.80 5.20
N PHE A 8 10.26 -0.49 4.94
CA PHE A 8 10.39 -1.51 5.96
C PHE A 8 11.78 -2.11 5.92
N ARG A 9 12.37 -2.32 7.10
CA ARG A 9 13.67 -2.96 7.26
C ARG A 9 13.53 -4.02 8.33
N ASP A 10 13.81 -5.25 7.95
CA ASP A 10 13.95 -6.34 8.90
C ASP A 10 15.38 -6.38 9.45
N SER A 11 15.53 -6.66 10.75
CA SER A 11 16.85 -6.69 11.41
C SER A 11 17.54 -8.03 11.25
N ASP A 12 16.77 -9.10 11.09
CA ASP A 12 17.24 -10.48 10.95
C ASP A 12 17.51 -10.83 9.47
N GLY A 13 17.04 -9.98 8.55
CA GLY A 13 17.22 -10.12 7.11
C GLY A 13 16.15 -11.00 6.46
N ASP A 14 15.03 -11.22 7.16
CA ASP A 14 13.94 -12.06 6.69
C ASP A 14 13.18 -11.40 5.52
N SER A 15 12.59 -12.25 4.69
CA SER A 15 11.74 -11.79 3.60
C SER A 15 10.42 -11.29 4.16
N LEU A 16 10.15 -10.00 3.98
CA LEU A 16 8.90 -9.40 4.40
C LEU A 16 7.77 -9.68 3.41
N ILE A 17 6.63 -10.14 3.90
CA ILE A 17 5.38 -10.23 3.14
C ILE A 17 4.62 -8.92 3.35
N LEU A 18 4.38 -8.18 2.27
CA LEU A 18 3.60 -6.94 2.34
C LEU A 18 2.12 -7.20 2.05
N SER A 19 1.26 -6.46 2.74
CA SER A 19 -0.18 -6.37 2.46
C SER A 19 -0.66 -4.92 2.57
N ALA A 20 -1.79 -4.59 1.93
CA ALA A 20 -2.32 -3.23 1.91
C ALA A 20 -3.83 -3.19 2.14
N THR A 21 -4.27 -2.20 2.92
CA THR A 21 -5.67 -1.90 3.24
C THR A 21 -5.86 -0.38 3.31
N LEU A 22 -7.08 0.10 3.44
CA LEU A 22 -7.30 1.48 3.89
C LEU A 22 -6.92 1.62 5.37
N VAL A 23 -6.56 2.83 5.81
CA VAL A 23 -6.16 3.09 7.21
C VAL A 23 -7.23 2.69 8.23
N ASN A 24 -8.51 2.73 7.85
CA ASN A 24 -9.63 2.29 8.67
C ASN A 24 -9.82 0.76 8.71
N GLY A 25 -8.96 -0.01 8.04
CA GLY A 25 -9.02 -1.47 7.96
C GLY A 25 -9.94 -2.02 6.87
N ALA A 26 -10.62 -1.17 6.10
CA ALA A 26 -11.40 -1.63 4.96
C ALA A 26 -10.49 -2.13 3.82
N PRO A 27 -10.98 -3.04 2.95
CA PRO A 27 -10.28 -3.42 1.73
C PRO A 27 -9.97 -2.21 0.84
N LEU A 28 -8.97 -2.36 -0.03
CA LEU A 28 -8.70 -1.35 -1.06
C LEU A 28 -9.92 -1.16 -1.98
N PRO A 29 -10.13 0.06 -2.51
CA PRO A 29 -11.15 0.29 -3.52
C PRO A 29 -10.97 -0.65 -4.72
N ARG A 30 -12.08 -1.07 -5.35
CA ARG A 30 -12.08 -2.08 -6.43
C ARG A 30 -11.15 -1.76 -7.62
N TRP A 31 -10.81 -0.49 -7.81
CA TRP A 31 -9.99 0.01 -8.90
C TRP A 31 -8.48 0.01 -8.59
N LEU A 32 -8.11 -0.21 -7.33
CA LEU A 32 -6.74 -0.24 -6.83
C LEU A 32 -6.37 -1.65 -6.39
N SER A 33 -5.30 -2.17 -6.96
CA SER A 33 -4.72 -3.47 -6.61
C SER A 33 -3.32 -3.28 -6.04
N PHE A 34 -2.97 -4.14 -5.08
CA PHE A 34 -1.63 -4.25 -4.53
C PHE A 34 -1.06 -5.63 -4.89
N ASP A 35 0.07 -5.64 -5.60
CA ASP A 35 0.83 -6.86 -5.91
C ASP A 35 1.96 -7.00 -4.89
N SER A 36 1.85 -7.98 -3.99
CA SER A 36 2.84 -8.27 -2.95
C SER A 36 4.09 -8.97 -3.48
N ALA A 37 4.06 -9.55 -4.69
CA ALA A 37 5.25 -10.16 -5.29
C ALA A 37 6.19 -9.09 -5.85
N THR A 38 5.64 -8.02 -6.43
CA THR A 38 6.41 -6.90 -6.97
C THR A 38 6.45 -5.68 -6.05
N ASN A 39 5.67 -5.69 -4.98
CA ASN A 39 5.48 -4.57 -4.06
C ASN A 39 5.04 -3.30 -4.79
N THR A 40 4.04 -3.43 -5.68
CA THR A 40 3.54 -2.31 -6.48
C THR A 40 2.03 -2.13 -6.36
N PHE A 41 1.60 -0.87 -6.38
CA PHE A 41 0.20 -0.49 -6.55
C PHE A 41 -0.09 -0.26 -8.03
N SER A 42 -1.23 -0.75 -8.50
CA SER A 42 -1.71 -0.53 -9.86
C SER A 42 -3.22 -0.29 -9.86
N GLY A 43 -3.70 0.53 -10.78
CA GLY A 43 -5.12 0.86 -10.83
C GLY A 43 -5.45 2.07 -11.69
N THR A 44 -6.74 2.28 -11.90
CA THR A 44 -7.25 3.48 -12.57
C THR A 44 -8.43 4.02 -11.77
N PRO A 45 -8.26 5.15 -11.04
CA PRO A 45 -9.34 5.73 -10.24
C PRO A 45 -10.52 6.14 -11.15
N PRO A 46 -11.77 5.91 -10.74
CA PRO A 46 -12.92 6.43 -11.45
C PRO A 46 -13.03 7.94 -11.21
N ALA A 47 -13.68 8.66 -12.13
CA ALA A 47 -13.80 10.13 -12.08
C ALA A 47 -14.28 10.71 -10.73
N PRO A 48 -15.22 10.10 -9.98
CA PRO A 48 -15.65 10.62 -8.68
C PRO A 48 -14.56 10.61 -7.59
N GLU A 49 -13.52 9.81 -7.76
CA GLU A 49 -12.40 9.69 -6.82
C GLU A 49 -11.21 10.58 -7.23
N ALA A 50 -11.32 11.31 -8.35
CA ALA A 50 -10.31 12.25 -8.79
C ALA A 50 -10.13 13.39 -7.76
N ASP A 51 -8.89 13.85 -7.62
CA ASP A 51 -8.47 14.93 -6.73
C ASP A 51 -8.73 14.66 -5.24
N THR A 52 -8.87 13.39 -4.87
CA THR A 52 -8.97 12.93 -3.48
C THR A 52 -7.65 12.34 -2.98
N VAL A 53 -7.49 12.29 -1.65
CA VAL A 53 -6.39 11.57 -1.00
C VAL A 53 -6.91 10.23 -0.51
N LEU A 54 -6.24 9.16 -0.92
CA LEU A 54 -6.46 7.83 -0.38
C LEU A 54 -5.43 7.53 0.70
N GLU A 55 -5.91 7.32 1.93
CA GLU A 55 -5.09 6.94 3.07
C GLU A 55 -4.96 5.41 3.12
N ILE A 56 -3.82 4.90 2.70
CA ILE A 56 -3.51 3.47 2.63
C ILE A 56 -2.62 3.08 3.82
N LYS A 57 -2.92 1.95 4.43
CA LYS A 57 -2.03 1.27 5.38
C LYS A 57 -1.34 0.11 4.69
N VAL A 58 -0.01 0.12 4.69
CA VAL A 58 0.81 -1.02 4.28
C VAL A 58 1.33 -1.70 5.53
N THR A 59 1.23 -3.03 5.57
CA THR A 59 1.73 -3.86 6.67
C THR A 59 2.80 -4.81 6.14
N ALA A 60 3.95 -4.84 6.81
CA ALA A 60 4.98 -5.85 6.63
C ALA A 60 4.84 -6.92 7.72
N ASP A 61 5.00 -8.17 7.31
CA ASP A 61 5.00 -9.36 8.17
C ASP A 61 6.29 -10.14 7.90
N ASP A 62 7.05 -10.46 8.95
CA ASP A 62 8.31 -11.20 8.87
C ASP A 62 8.13 -12.73 8.83
N SER A 63 6.89 -13.23 8.86
CA SER A 63 6.52 -14.64 8.98
C SER A 63 6.99 -15.35 10.26
N ASN A 64 7.59 -14.61 11.19
CA ASN A 64 8.10 -15.04 12.49
C ASN A 64 7.33 -14.40 13.66
N GLY A 65 6.26 -13.64 13.35
CA GLY A 65 5.33 -13.03 14.30
C GLY A 65 5.57 -11.54 14.53
N GLY A 66 6.60 -10.95 13.92
CA GLY A 66 6.82 -9.52 13.86
C GLY A 66 6.02 -8.89 12.73
N THR A 67 5.31 -7.81 13.07
CA THR A 67 4.59 -7.00 12.09
C THR A 67 4.88 -5.52 12.31
N ALA A 68 4.92 -4.77 11.22
CA ALA A 68 5.04 -3.32 11.24
C ALA A 68 4.10 -2.72 10.20
N SER A 69 3.54 -1.53 10.46
CA SER A 69 2.70 -0.84 9.49
C SER A 69 3.14 0.60 9.30
N THR A 70 2.91 1.11 8.10
CA THR A 70 3.09 2.52 7.74
C THR A 70 1.86 3.03 7.02
N ARG A 71 1.72 4.36 6.98
CA ARG A 71 0.67 5.05 6.25
C ARG A 71 1.24 5.66 4.96
N LEU A 72 0.53 5.45 3.87
CA LEU A 72 0.80 6.02 2.55
C LEU A 72 -0.37 6.89 2.13
N ASP A 73 -0.10 8.18 1.94
CA ASP A 73 -1.10 9.13 1.44
C ASP A 73 -0.93 9.24 -0.07
N GLN A 74 -1.82 8.59 -0.82
CA GLN A 74 -1.80 8.61 -2.27
C GLN A 74 -2.74 9.69 -2.79
N TYR A 75 -2.18 10.73 -3.41
CA TYR A 75 -2.97 11.72 -4.14
C TYR A 75 -3.43 11.14 -5.48
N ILE A 76 -4.73 11.18 -5.73
CA ILE A 76 -5.35 10.72 -6.96
C ILE A 76 -5.44 11.90 -7.92
N PHE A 77 -4.57 11.97 -8.92
CA PHE A 77 -4.62 13.03 -9.92
C PHE A 77 -5.82 12.85 -10.85
N GLY A 78 -6.69 13.85 -10.95
CA GLY A 78 -7.62 13.95 -12.07
C GLY A 78 -6.87 14.16 -13.38
N VAL A 79 -7.08 13.29 -14.36
CA VAL A 79 -6.73 13.61 -15.76
C VAL A 79 -7.86 14.50 -16.31
N ASN A 80 -7.53 15.75 -16.62
CA ASN A 80 -8.43 16.73 -17.23
C ASN A 80 -8.34 16.64 -18.76
#